data_AF-A0A800FZD0-F1
#
_entry.id   AF-A0A800FZD0-F1
#
_cell.length_a   1.000
_cell.length_b   1.000
_cell.length_c   1.000
_cell.angle_alpha   90.00
_cell.angle_beta   90.00
_cell.angle_gamma   90.00
#
_symmetry.space_group_name_H-M   'P 1'
#
loop_
_entity.id
_entity.type
_entity.pdbx_description
1 polymer ?
#
loop_
_entity_poly.entity_id
_entity_poly.type
_entity_poly.pdbx_seq_one_letter_code
_entity_poly.pdbx_strand_id
1 'polypeptide(L)'
;MGRYNFRTNKSLAIYDFDHTLCHSKGVVKVKDKENDEFFKLTAQEYTDFRNAKGPDTMARYEFDFSDFRGQPQKGEPITWTFNKLIRDLADETCTVALVTGRDELIGPKEWLEDHDIDTSKMILMCSGNPDKSFCYESLLINVQPENVEIYEDGYPYVNQCIEICRKYGVTCEAYIITKEIIENHNTGSLSYVISRV
;
A
#
# COMPACT_ATOMS: atom_id res chain seq x y z
N MET A 1 -24.27 30.57 12.60
CA MET A 1 -22.97 29.86 12.68
C MET A 1 -23.25 28.40 12.95
N GLY A 2 -23.23 27.57 11.90
CA GLY A 2 -23.41 26.13 12.03
C GLY A 2 -22.19 25.53 12.73
N ARG A 3 -22.42 24.79 13.81
CA ARG A 3 -21.38 23.97 14.43
C ARG A 3 -21.06 22.84 13.45
N TYR A 4 -19.88 22.87 12.86
CA TYR A 4 -19.32 21.70 12.21
C TYR A 4 -19.13 20.63 13.28
N ASN A 5 -19.94 19.57 13.24
CA ASN A 5 -19.66 18.35 13.96
C ASN A 5 -18.37 17.79 13.32
N PHE A 6 -17.23 17.98 13.99
CA PHE A 6 -16.08 17.13 13.76
C PHE A 6 -16.53 15.72 14.15
N ARG A 7 -16.97 14.93 13.18
CA ARG A 7 -17.10 13.48 13.36
C ARG A 7 -15.71 13.03 13.78
N THR A 8 -15.60 12.53 15.00
CA THR A 8 -14.38 11.88 15.47
C THR A 8 -14.19 10.66 14.58
N ASN A 9 -13.34 10.77 13.55
CA ASN A 9 -12.96 9.63 12.72
C ASN A 9 -12.19 8.68 13.62
N LYS A 10 -12.84 7.59 14.03
CA LYS A 10 -12.27 6.66 14.99
C LYS A 10 -11.15 5.85 14.33
N SER A 11 -11.36 5.44 13.08
CA SER A 11 -10.44 4.59 12.35
C SER A 11 -9.92 5.22 11.06
N LEU A 12 -8.68 4.86 10.72
CA LEU A 12 -8.06 5.09 9.41
C LEU A 12 -7.67 3.73 8.82
N ALA A 13 -8.22 3.39 7.66
CA ALA A 13 -7.81 2.22 6.88
C ALA A 13 -6.86 2.65 5.75
N ILE A 14 -5.67 2.05 5.71
CA ILE A 14 -4.61 2.36 4.74
C ILE A 14 -4.39 1.13 3.86
N TYR A 15 -4.46 1.32 2.55
CA TYR A 15 -4.25 0.27 1.56
C TYR A 15 -3.07 0.62 0.66
N ASP A 16 -2.19 -0.34 0.42
CA ASP A 16 -1.35 -0.30 -0.78
C ASP A 16 -2.12 -0.75 -2.03
N PHE A 17 -1.53 -0.48 -3.19
CA PHE A 17 -2.12 -0.81 -4.48
C PHE A 17 -1.64 -2.15 -5.05
N ASP A 18 -0.35 -2.25 -5.38
CA ASP A 18 0.20 -3.38 -6.15
C ASP A 18 0.35 -4.62 -5.26
N HIS A 19 -0.19 -5.76 -5.68
CA HIS A 19 -0.24 -6.99 -4.87
C HIS A 19 -0.97 -6.86 -3.52
N THR A 20 -1.62 -5.72 -3.26
CA THR A 20 -2.51 -5.51 -2.12
C THR A 20 -3.97 -5.40 -2.56
N LEU A 21 -4.32 -4.41 -3.38
CA LEU A 21 -5.66 -4.26 -3.96
C LEU A 21 -5.75 -4.85 -5.37
N CYS A 22 -4.68 -4.69 -6.15
CA CYS A 22 -4.62 -5.09 -7.54
C CYS A 22 -3.50 -6.12 -7.73
N HIS A 23 -3.87 -7.32 -8.18
CA HIS A 23 -2.91 -8.28 -8.70
C HIS A 23 -2.60 -7.93 -10.16
N SER A 24 -1.35 -7.54 -10.44
CA SER A 24 -0.91 -7.24 -11.81
C SER A 24 0.27 -8.11 -12.23
N LYS A 25 0.51 -8.19 -13.54
CA LYS A 25 1.69 -8.86 -14.12
C LYS A 25 2.86 -7.90 -14.34
N GLY A 26 2.80 -6.69 -13.76
CA GLY A 26 3.86 -5.70 -13.84
C GLY A 26 5.15 -6.20 -13.19
N VAL A 27 6.29 -5.87 -13.79
CA VAL A 27 7.60 -6.26 -13.27
C VAL A 27 8.56 -5.07 -13.29
N VAL A 28 9.43 -5.03 -12.29
CA VAL A 28 10.61 -4.17 -12.27
C VAL A 28 11.67 -4.85 -13.12
N LYS A 29 12.11 -4.18 -14.18
CA LYS A 29 13.23 -4.65 -15.00
C LYS A 29 14.52 -4.17 -14.34
N VAL A 30 15.43 -5.09 -14.08
CA VAL A 30 16.67 -4.81 -13.37
C VAL A 30 17.86 -5.10 -14.28
N LYS A 31 18.79 -4.15 -14.36
CA LYS A 31 20.11 -4.34 -14.98
C LYS A 31 21.18 -4.28 -13.90
N ASP A 32 21.93 -5.37 -13.75
CA ASP A 32 23.14 -5.40 -12.95
C ASP A 32 24.30 -4.80 -13.76
N LYS A 33 24.78 -3.61 -13.38
CA LYS A 33 25.84 -2.91 -14.14
C LYS A 33 27.22 -3.57 -14.04
N GLU A 34 27.46 -4.36 -13.01
CA GLU A 34 28.77 -5.00 -12.81
C GLU A 34 28.88 -6.32 -13.56
N ASN A 35 27.79 -7.11 -13.58
CA ASN A 35 27.77 -8.41 -14.27
C ASN A 35 27.21 -8.34 -15.70
N ASP A 36 26.63 -7.19 -16.10
CA ASP A 36 25.86 -7.01 -17.34
C ASP A 36 24.70 -8.02 -17.49
N GLU A 37 24.06 -8.34 -16.37
CA GLU A 37 22.92 -9.28 -16.29
C GLU A 37 21.59 -8.53 -16.24
N PHE A 38 20.58 -9.12 -16.89
CA PHE A 38 19.21 -8.60 -16.90
C PHE A 38 18.25 -9.61 -16.30
N PHE A 39 17.41 -9.15 -15.38
CA PHE A 39 16.36 -9.96 -14.79
C PHE A 39 15.12 -9.11 -14.47
N LYS A 40 14.04 -9.78 -14.09
CA LYS A 40 12.75 -9.18 -13.79
C LYS A 40 12.32 -9.59 -12.40
N LEU A 41 11.79 -8.65 -11.65
CA LEU A 41 11.22 -8.88 -10.32
C LEU A 41 9.76 -8.42 -10.33
N THR A 42 8.86 -9.20 -9.75
CA THR A 42 7.54 -8.68 -9.33
C THR A 42 7.70 -7.55 -8.29
N ALA A 43 6.63 -6.81 -7.98
CA ALA A 43 6.73 -5.73 -6.98
C ALA A 43 7.18 -6.27 -5.61
N GLN A 44 6.62 -7.41 -5.19
CA GLN A 44 7.04 -8.10 -3.98
C GLN A 44 8.51 -8.52 -4.02
N GLU A 45 8.95 -9.15 -5.11
CA GLU A 45 10.34 -9.61 -5.25
C GLU A 45 11.32 -8.42 -5.28
N TYR A 46 10.93 -7.28 -5.82
CA TYR A 46 11.72 -6.05 -5.78
C TYR A 46 11.90 -5.55 -4.34
N THR A 47 10.82 -5.54 -3.55
CA THR A 47 10.87 -5.20 -2.12
C THR A 47 11.83 -6.12 -1.37
N ASP A 48 11.69 -7.45 -1.54
CA ASP A 48 12.55 -8.44 -0.89
C ASP A 48 14.01 -8.31 -1.33
N PHE A 49 14.25 -8.12 -2.63
CA PHE A 49 15.57 -7.91 -3.22
C PHE A 49 16.28 -6.70 -2.61
N ARG A 50 15.59 -5.56 -2.53
CA ARG A 50 16.12 -4.32 -1.95
C ARG A 50 16.52 -4.52 -0.49
N ASN A 51 15.67 -5.18 0.30
CA ASN A 51 15.96 -5.42 1.72
C ASN A 51 17.17 -6.33 1.91
N ALA A 52 17.28 -7.39 1.10
CA ALA A 52 18.38 -8.33 1.18
C ALA A 52 19.73 -7.71 0.78
N LYS A 53 19.71 -6.78 -0.20
CA LYS A 53 20.90 -6.13 -0.74
C LYS A 53 21.34 -4.92 0.09
N GLY A 54 20.40 -4.22 0.72
CA GLY A 54 20.68 -2.99 1.47
C GLY A 54 20.96 -1.78 0.57
N PRO A 55 20.79 -0.54 1.08
CA PRO A 55 20.80 0.68 0.25
C PRO A 55 22.13 0.92 -0.47
N ASP A 56 23.26 0.62 0.16
CA ASP A 56 24.60 0.91 -0.39
C ASP A 56 24.93 0.09 -1.64
N THR A 57 24.34 -1.11 -1.77
CA THR A 57 24.57 -1.96 -2.95
C THR A 57 23.58 -1.69 -4.07
N MET A 58 22.52 -0.93 -3.82
CA MET A 58 21.51 -0.61 -4.84
C MET A 58 22.08 0.27 -5.96
N ALA A 59 23.14 1.04 -5.69
CA ALA A 59 23.82 1.85 -6.70
C ALA A 59 24.42 1.03 -7.87
N ARG A 60 24.62 -0.29 -7.68
CA ARG A 60 25.06 -1.24 -8.71
C ARG A 60 23.99 -1.53 -9.76
N TYR A 61 22.72 -1.38 -9.42
CA TYR A 61 21.61 -1.80 -10.28
C TYR A 61 20.92 -0.59 -10.90
N GLU A 62 20.49 -0.74 -12.15
CA GLU A 62 19.55 0.18 -12.80
C GLU A 62 18.17 -0.46 -12.79
N PHE A 63 17.15 0.34 -12.48
CA PHE A 63 15.77 -0.11 -12.34
C PHE A 63 14.89 0.62 -13.33
N ASP A 64 14.09 -0.14 -14.08
CA ASP A 64 13.04 0.38 -14.94
C ASP A 64 11.68 -0.08 -14.41
N PHE A 65 10.88 0.91 -13.98
CA PHE A 65 9.54 0.77 -13.41
C PHE A 65 8.44 1.09 -14.42
N SER A 66 8.75 1.16 -15.72
CA SER A 66 7.80 1.52 -16.77
C SER A 66 6.50 0.72 -16.75
N ASP A 67 6.54 -0.55 -16.33
CA ASP A 67 5.35 -1.42 -16.25
C ASP A 67 4.35 -1.00 -15.14
N PHE A 68 4.76 -0.12 -14.22
CA PHE A 68 3.92 0.41 -13.12
C PHE A 68 3.37 1.82 -13.40
N ARG A 69 3.68 2.40 -14.57
CA ARG A 69 3.11 3.68 -15.01
C ARG A 69 1.77 3.47 -15.70
N GLY A 70 0.84 4.38 -15.45
CA GLY A 70 -0.55 4.26 -15.90
C GLY A 70 -1.27 3.04 -15.32
N GLN A 71 -2.39 2.66 -15.96
CA GLN A 71 -3.21 1.55 -15.48
C GLN A 71 -2.43 0.22 -15.47
N PRO A 72 -2.64 -0.62 -14.44
CA PRO A 72 -2.04 -1.94 -14.38
C PRO A 72 -2.51 -2.82 -15.55
N GLN A 73 -1.57 -3.38 -16.31
CA GLN A 73 -1.90 -4.30 -17.40
C GLN A 73 -2.50 -5.59 -16.86
N LYS A 74 -3.77 -5.85 -17.20
CA LYS A 74 -4.54 -7.02 -16.70
C LYS A 74 -4.58 -7.07 -15.18
N GLY A 75 -4.71 -5.90 -14.54
CA GLY A 75 -4.89 -5.79 -13.10
C GLY A 75 -6.21 -6.39 -12.67
N GLU A 76 -6.18 -7.42 -11.83
CA GLU A 76 -7.36 -8.07 -11.26
C GLU A 76 -7.48 -7.74 -9.77
N PRO A 77 -8.71 -7.53 -9.26
CA PRO A 77 -8.89 -7.22 -7.85
C PRO A 77 -8.53 -8.42 -6.98
N ILE A 78 -7.72 -8.18 -5.95
CA ILE A 78 -7.50 -9.17 -4.89
C ILE A 78 -8.76 -9.19 -4.04
N THR A 79 -9.59 -10.21 -4.25
CA THR A 79 -11.01 -10.23 -3.81
C THR A 79 -11.19 -9.88 -2.34
N TRP A 80 -10.34 -10.39 -1.45
CA TRP A 80 -10.51 -10.16 -0.01
C TRP A 80 -10.26 -8.71 0.39
N THR A 81 -9.12 -8.14 0.04
CA THR A 81 -8.76 -6.75 0.35
C THR A 81 -9.68 -5.78 -0.37
N PHE A 82 -10.06 -6.08 -1.62
CA PHE A 82 -10.97 -5.26 -2.39
C PHE A 82 -12.38 -5.21 -1.75
N ASN A 83 -12.89 -6.34 -1.27
CA ASN A 83 -14.15 -6.36 -0.51
C ASN A 83 -14.04 -5.63 0.83
N LYS A 84 -12.88 -5.67 1.50
CA LYS A 84 -12.63 -4.91 2.74
C LYS A 84 -12.62 -3.40 2.44
N LEU A 85 -11.98 -2.97 1.36
CA LEU A 85 -12.02 -1.58 0.87
C LEU A 85 -13.46 -1.10 0.67
N ILE A 86 -14.30 -1.87 -0.02
CA ILE A 86 -15.72 -1.52 -0.25
C ILE A 86 -16.47 -1.33 1.07
N ARG A 87 -16.23 -2.21 2.06
CA ARG A 87 -16.87 -2.10 3.38
C ARG A 87 -16.41 -0.85 4.13
N ASP A 88 -15.12 -0.56 4.11
CA ASP A 88 -14.57 0.61 4.80
C ASP A 88 -15.07 1.91 4.18
N LEU A 89 -15.23 1.97 2.86
CA LEU A 89 -15.81 3.12 2.16
C LEU A 89 -17.30 3.33 2.45
N ALA A 90 -18.01 2.30 2.90
CA ALA A 90 -19.40 2.39 3.33
C ALA A 90 -19.53 2.78 4.82
N ASP A 91 -18.43 2.71 5.59
CA ASP A 91 -18.41 3.07 7.00
C ASP A 91 -18.11 4.57 7.17
N GLU A 92 -19.12 5.32 7.57
CA GLU A 92 -19.02 6.76 7.81
C GLU A 92 -18.09 7.16 8.97
N THR A 93 -17.60 6.20 9.75
CA THR A 93 -16.65 6.41 10.86
C THR A 93 -15.21 6.08 10.50
N CYS A 94 -14.99 5.52 9.30
CA CYS A 94 -13.70 5.14 8.76
C CYS A 94 -13.23 6.14 7.71
N THR A 95 -12.00 6.62 7.85
CA THR A 95 -11.31 7.31 6.75
C THR A 95 -10.51 6.29 5.97
N VAL A 96 -10.63 6.31 4.64
CA VAL A 96 -9.90 5.38 3.76
C VAL A 96 -8.78 6.13 3.03
N ALA A 97 -7.59 5.55 3.04
CA ALA A 97 -6.44 6.04 2.31
C ALA A 97 -5.81 4.96 1.42
N LEU A 98 -5.34 5.36 0.25
CA LEU A 98 -4.43 4.59 -0.60
C LEU A 98 -3.03 5.19 -0.49
N VAL A 99 -2.03 4.38 -0.13
CA VAL A 99 -0.62 4.78 -0.11
C VAL A 99 0.18 3.80 -0.95
N THR A 100 0.56 4.22 -2.16
CA THR A 100 1.28 3.37 -3.12
C THR A 100 2.74 3.80 -3.29
N GLY A 101 3.60 2.82 -3.58
CA GLY A 101 5.01 3.03 -3.97
C GLY A 101 5.21 3.56 -5.39
N ARG A 102 4.15 3.64 -6.21
CA ARG A 102 4.21 4.18 -7.59
C ARG A 102 4.64 5.64 -7.62
N ASP A 103 5.13 6.09 -8.78
CA ASP A 103 5.53 7.47 -9.07
C ASP A 103 4.34 8.39 -9.39
N GLU A 104 3.17 7.82 -9.70
CA GLU A 104 1.96 8.57 -10.03
C GLU A 104 0.68 7.85 -9.58
N LEU A 105 -0.38 8.64 -9.38
CA LEU A 105 -1.70 8.16 -8.93
C LEU A 105 -2.69 7.88 -10.08
N ILE A 106 -2.40 8.32 -11.30
CA ILE A 106 -3.37 8.26 -12.40
C ILE A 106 -3.81 6.81 -12.68
N GLY A 107 -2.85 5.88 -12.76
CA GLY A 107 -3.12 4.47 -12.97
C GLY A 107 -3.97 3.81 -11.88
N PRO A 108 -3.54 3.86 -10.60
CA PRO A 108 -4.32 3.35 -9.48
C PRO A 108 -5.73 3.96 -9.40
N LYS A 109 -5.84 5.28 -9.62
CA LYS A 109 -7.12 5.98 -9.57
C LYS A 109 -8.07 5.50 -10.65
N GLU A 110 -7.64 5.51 -11.91
CA GLU A 110 -8.50 5.07 -13.02
C GLU A 110 -8.89 3.60 -12.87
N TRP A 111 -7.97 2.74 -12.43
CA TRP A 111 -8.29 1.33 -12.18
C TRP A 111 -9.34 1.14 -11.07
N LEU A 112 -9.28 1.93 -10.00
CA LEU A 112 -10.29 1.91 -8.94
C LEU A 112 -11.66 2.36 -9.47
N GLU A 113 -11.68 3.43 -10.26
CA GLU A 113 -12.91 3.97 -10.87
C GLU A 113 -13.54 2.99 -11.88
N ASP A 114 -12.71 2.28 -12.66
CA ASP A 114 -13.15 1.20 -13.56
C ASP A 114 -13.75 -0.01 -12.82
N HIS A 115 -13.51 -0.12 -11.51
CA HIS A 115 -14.09 -1.13 -10.62
C HIS A 115 -15.14 -0.54 -9.66
N ASP A 116 -15.82 0.53 -10.08
CA ASP A 116 -16.92 1.18 -9.35
C ASP A 116 -16.56 1.70 -7.96
N ILE A 117 -15.28 1.99 -7.71
CA ILE A 117 -14.83 2.63 -6.46
C ILE A 117 -14.87 4.15 -6.61
N ASP A 118 -15.63 4.81 -5.73
CA ASP A 118 -15.68 6.27 -5.65
C ASP A 118 -14.41 6.81 -4.96
N THR A 119 -13.39 7.11 -5.78
CA THR A 119 -12.11 7.61 -5.30
C THR A 119 -12.19 8.99 -4.64
N SER A 120 -13.31 9.73 -4.81
CA SER A 120 -13.51 11.03 -4.13
C SER A 120 -13.69 10.91 -2.62
N LYS A 121 -13.98 9.69 -2.13
CA LYS A 121 -14.07 9.35 -0.71
C LYS A 121 -12.75 8.90 -0.09
N MET A 122 -11.69 8.82 -0.89
CA MET A 122 -10.38 8.32 -0.47
C MET A 122 -9.35 9.43 -0.41
N ILE A 123 -8.39 9.31 0.51
CA ILE A 123 -7.14 10.07 0.47
C ILE A 123 -6.14 9.26 -0.37
N LEU A 124 -5.72 9.78 -1.52
CA LEU A 124 -4.78 9.09 -2.40
C LEU A 124 -3.39 9.71 -2.29
N MET A 125 -2.38 8.89 -2.00
CA MET A 125 -0.99 9.31 -1.87
C MET A 125 -0.06 8.35 -2.61
N CYS A 126 0.93 8.91 -3.29
CA CYS A 126 2.04 8.17 -3.87
C CYS A 126 3.34 8.64 -3.20
N SER A 127 4.16 7.71 -2.72
CA SER A 127 5.47 8.08 -2.17
C SER A 127 6.48 8.39 -3.29
N GLY A 128 6.27 7.86 -4.50
CA GLY A 128 7.21 7.93 -5.63
C GLY A 128 8.59 7.34 -5.31
N ASN A 129 8.67 6.64 -4.18
CA ASN A 129 9.89 6.20 -3.57
C ASN A 129 9.57 5.00 -2.64
N PRO A 130 10.59 4.21 -2.28
CA PRO A 130 10.49 3.04 -1.40
C PRO A 130 10.30 3.38 0.10
N ASP A 131 9.98 4.61 0.45
CA ASP A 131 9.79 5.08 1.82
C ASP A 131 8.42 5.78 1.95
N LYS A 132 7.45 5.04 2.47
CA LYS A 132 6.07 5.52 2.65
C LYS A 132 5.89 6.30 3.97
N SER A 133 6.93 6.42 4.79
CA SER A 133 6.85 7.01 6.14
C SER A 133 6.26 8.42 6.15
N PHE A 134 6.64 9.27 5.18
CA PHE A 134 6.09 10.62 5.06
C PHE A 134 4.58 10.61 4.75
N CYS A 135 4.12 9.67 3.93
CA CYS A 135 2.70 9.53 3.62
C CYS A 135 1.92 9.13 4.87
N TYR A 136 2.41 8.13 5.61
CA TYR A 136 1.79 7.70 6.86
C TYR A 136 1.77 8.82 7.90
N GLU A 137 2.87 9.54 8.07
CA GLU A 137 2.95 10.66 9.00
C GLU A 137 1.97 11.78 8.65
N SER A 138 1.89 12.14 7.36
CA SER A 138 0.91 13.11 6.87
C SER A 138 -0.53 12.68 7.13
N LEU A 139 -0.87 11.40 6.92
CA LEU A 139 -2.20 10.88 7.22
C LEU A 139 -2.53 11.01 8.71
N LEU A 140 -1.62 10.62 9.60
CA LEU A 140 -1.85 10.67 11.04
C LEU A 140 -2.02 12.10 11.56
N ILE A 141 -1.24 13.06 11.04
CA ILE A 141 -1.35 14.48 11.42
C ILE A 141 -2.69 15.09 10.99
N ASN A 142 -3.14 14.78 9.77
CA ASN A 142 -4.32 15.41 9.17
C ASN A 142 -5.63 14.73 9.59
N VAL A 143 -5.64 13.39 9.70
CA VAL A 143 -6.84 12.61 10.04
C VAL A 143 -7.03 12.52 11.55
N GLN A 144 -5.92 12.44 12.32
CA GLN A 144 -5.91 12.26 13.78
C GLN A 144 -6.77 11.06 14.25
N PRO A 145 -6.55 9.84 13.71
CA PRO A 145 -7.37 8.68 14.04
C PRO A 145 -7.06 8.11 15.44
N GLU A 146 -8.02 7.40 16.06
CA GLU A 146 -7.80 6.63 17.29
C GLU A 146 -7.08 5.31 17.00
N ASN A 147 -7.41 4.68 15.86
CA ASN A 147 -6.79 3.44 15.39
C ASN A 147 -6.50 3.44 13.89
N VAL A 148 -5.47 2.70 13.50
CA VAL A 148 -5.05 2.49 12.10
C VAL A 148 -5.12 1.02 11.78
N GLU A 149 -5.72 0.69 10.63
CA GLU A 149 -5.58 -0.61 9.96
C GLU A 149 -4.74 -0.41 8.70
N ILE A 150 -3.67 -1.18 8.52
CA ILE A 150 -2.87 -1.17 7.29
C ILE A 150 -2.91 -2.52 6.58
N TYR A 151 -3.16 -2.48 5.27
CA TYR A 151 -3.16 -3.61 4.35
C TYR A 151 -2.04 -3.42 3.35
N GLU A 152 -1.10 -4.37 3.31
CA GLU A 152 0.16 -4.22 2.56
C GLU A 152 0.79 -5.58 2.27
N ASP A 153 1.46 -5.75 1.14
CA ASP A 153 2.20 -6.97 0.76
C ASP A 153 3.67 -6.95 1.27
N GLY A 154 4.27 -5.76 1.41
CA GLY A 154 5.63 -5.56 1.92
C GLY A 154 5.78 -5.33 3.43
N TYR A 155 6.48 -6.24 4.13
CA TYR A 155 6.86 -6.10 5.55
C TYR A 155 7.56 -4.76 5.93
N PRO A 156 8.48 -4.20 5.12
CA PRO A 156 9.12 -2.93 5.46
C PRO A 156 8.13 -1.77 5.58
N TYR A 157 7.12 -1.73 4.71
CA TYR A 157 6.12 -0.66 4.68
C TYR A 157 5.16 -0.76 5.87
N VAL A 158 4.80 -2.00 6.25
CA VAL A 158 4.09 -2.27 7.51
C VAL A 158 4.88 -1.74 8.71
N ASN A 159 6.20 -2.02 8.79
CA ASN A 159 7.01 -1.52 9.89
C ASN A 159 7.10 0.01 9.91
N GLN A 160 7.26 0.66 8.75
CA GLN A 160 7.23 2.12 8.65
C GLN A 160 5.92 2.66 9.23
N CYS A 161 4.77 2.10 8.86
CA CYS A 161 3.48 2.52 9.40
C CYS A 161 3.39 2.30 10.93
N ILE A 162 3.81 1.13 11.43
CA ILE A 162 3.80 0.81 12.86
C ILE A 162 4.70 1.78 13.65
N GLU A 163 5.88 2.12 13.13
CA GLU A 163 6.81 3.06 13.76
C GLU A 163 6.22 4.46 13.84
N ILE A 164 5.58 4.94 12.76
CA ILE A 164 4.87 6.21 12.76
C ILE A 164 3.68 6.17 13.74
N CYS A 165 2.84 5.14 13.71
CA CYS A 165 1.73 4.99 14.67
C CYS A 165 2.23 5.03 16.13
N ARG A 166 3.33 4.33 16.43
CA ARG A 166 3.97 4.35 17.76
C ARG A 166 4.46 5.75 18.14
N LYS A 167 5.07 6.48 17.21
CA LYS A 167 5.53 7.87 17.44
C LYS A 167 4.38 8.79 17.87
N TYR A 168 3.16 8.56 17.36
CA TYR A 168 1.98 9.37 17.66
C TYR A 168 1.05 8.77 18.73
N GLY A 169 1.38 7.61 19.30
CA GLY A 169 0.56 6.95 20.31
C GLY A 169 -0.78 6.42 19.75
N VAL A 170 -0.82 6.07 18.47
CA VAL A 170 -2.00 5.54 17.78
C VAL A 170 -1.91 4.01 17.70
N THR A 171 -3.02 3.31 17.95
CA THR A 171 -3.06 1.84 17.84
C THR A 171 -2.97 1.43 16.36
N CYS A 172 -2.17 0.41 16.04
CA CYS A 172 -2.00 -0.06 14.67
C CYS A 172 -2.23 -1.57 14.56
N GLU A 173 -3.16 -1.95 13.70
CA GLU A 173 -3.37 -3.32 13.24
C GLU A 173 -2.83 -3.46 11.82
N ALA A 174 -1.94 -4.42 11.59
CA ALA A 174 -1.33 -4.63 10.29
C ALA A 174 -1.68 -6.01 9.72
N TYR A 175 -2.05 -6.00 8.44
CA TYR A 175 -2.48 -7.16 7.66
C TYR A 175 -1.54 -7.32 6.47
N ILE A 176 -0.73 -8.38 6.50
CA ILE A 176 0.21 -8.68 5.42
C ILE A 176 -0.47 -9.55 4.37
N ILE A 177 -0.51 -9.06 3.13
CA ILE A 177 -1.09 -9.76 1.99
C ILE A 177 -0.03 -10.69 1.40
N THR A 178 -0.24 -12.00 1.55
CA THR A 178 0.71 -13.01 1.08
C THR A 178 0.31 -13.56 -0.28
N LYS A 179 1.27 -14.18 -0.98
CA LYS A 179 0.99 -14.91 -2.24
C LYS A 179 -0.13 -15.94 -2.08
N GLU A 180 -0.23 -16.60 -0.94
CA GLU A 180 -1.30 -17.56 -0.65
C GLU A 180 -2.68 -16.92 -0.67
N ILE A 181 -2.83 -15.70 -0.15
CA ILE A 181 -4.10 -14.95 -0.17
C ILE A 181 -4.48 -14.58 -1.61
N ILE A 182 -3.49 -14.15 -2.40
CA ILE A 182 -3.67 -13.76 -3.79
C ILE A 182 -4.10 -14.97 -4.63
N GLU A 183 -3.44 -16.11 -4.47
CA GLU A 183 -3.63 -17.30 -5.33
C GLU A 183 -4.85 -18.14 -4.93
N ASN A 184 -5.20 -18.23 -3.64
CA ASN A 184 -6.25 -19.16 -3.20
C ASN A 184 -7.66 -18.56 -3.13
N HIS A 185 -7.83 -17.26 -3.41
CA HIS A 185 -9.10 -16.52 -3.21
C HIS A 185 -9.75 -16.76 -1.82
N ASN A 186 -8.98 -17.25 -0.84
CA ASN A 186 -9.48 -17.79 0.42
C ASN A 186 -8.90 -17.00 1.60
N THR A 187 -9.76 -16.73 2.56
CA THR A 187 -9.52 -15.84 3.71
C THR A 187 -8.75 -16.51 4.87
N GLY A 188 -8.12 -17.66 4.62
CA GLY A 188 -7.69 -18.60 5.66
C GLY A 188 -6.33 -18.32 6.32
N SER A 189 -5.46 -17.54 5.68
CA SER A 189 -4.08 -17.32 6.16
C SER A 189 -3.66 -15.85 6.07
N LEU A 190 -4.31 -14.99 6.84
CA LEU A 190 -3.76 -13.67 7.18
C LEU A 190 -2.65 -13.85 8.21
N SER A 191 -1.45 -13.37 7.88
CA SER A 191 -0.43 -13.11 8.91
C SER A 191 -0.72 -11.72 9.48
N TYR A 192 -1.21 -11.69 10.72
CA TYR A 192 -1.51 -10.45 11.44
C TYR A 192 -0.34 -10.07 12.35
N VAL A 193 0.04 -8.80 12.30
CA VAL A 193 0.94 -8.19 13.29
C VAL A 193 0.12 -7.15 14.02
N ILE A 194 -0.24 -7.44 15.27
CA ILE A 194 -0.91 -6.48 16.13
C ILE A 194 0.17 -5.75 16.94
N SER A 195 0.35 -4.46 16.69
CA SER A 195 1.11 -3.57 17.57
C SER A 195 0.12 -2.76 18.41
N ARG A 196 -0.22 -3.28 19.59
CA ARG A 196 -0.86 -2.46 20.63
C ARG A 196 0.24 -1.67 21.33
N VAL A 197 0.25 -0.36 21.12
CA VAL A 197 1.12 0.58 21.84
C VAL A 197 0.43 0.95 23.14
#